data_AF-A0AA39IYA0-F1
#
_entry.id   AF-A0AA39IYA0-F1
#
_cell.length_a   1.000
_cell.length_b   1.000
_cell.length_c   1.000
_cell.angle_alpha   90.00
_cell.angle_beta   90.00
_cell.angle_gamma   90.00
#
_symmetry.space_group_name_H-M   'P 1'
#
loop_
_entity.id
_entity.type
_entity.pdbx_description
1 polymer ?
#
loop_
_entity_poly.entity_id
_entity_poly.type
_entity_poly.pdbx_seq_one_letter_code
_entity_poly.pdbx_strand_id
1 'polypeptide(L)'
;MKEMGLGHRYDKLDNQFARHNWHKVTRLGAGLYRKLERAEMKCMKHVPAHEAFTAILPDENLASMWTKEVKDWECNPELPTPYYVADTHASQAAVALALQEDKRLASAEIKKINNTMPSVCISLGLEIE
;
A
#
# COMPACT_ATOMS: atom_id res chain seq x y z
N MET A 1 40.99 -23.50 -0.01
CA MET A 1 40.33 -23.66 1.31
C MET A 1 41.23 -24.52 2.17
N LYS A 2 41.58 -24.08 3.38
CA LYS A 2 42.32 -24.93 4.33
C LYS A 2 41.30 -25.84 5.02
N GLU A 3 41.46 -27.15 4.89
CA GLU A 3 40.61 -28.11 5.60
C GLU A 3 40.72 -27.91 7.11
N MET A 4 39.57 -27.91 7.77
CA MET A 4 39.49 -27.82 9.22
C MET A 4 39.77 -29.21 9.80
N GLY A 5 40.61 -29.29 10.82
CA GLY A 5 40.90 -30.56 11.50
C GLY A 5 39.64 -31.22 12.06
N LEU A 6 39.69 -32.54 12.25
CA LEU A 6 38.62 -33.33 12.86
C LEU A 6 38.23 -32.71 14.22
N GLY A 7 36.94 -32.40 14.41
CA GLY A 7 36.40 -31.70 15.59
C GLY A 7 36.38 -30.16 15.48
N HIS A 8 37.32 -29.57 14.73
CA HIS A 8 37.49 -28.12 14.67
C HIS A 8 36.32 -27.38 13.99
N ARG A 9 35.59 -28.07 13.10
CA ARG A 9 34.34 -27.55 12.52
C ARG A 9 33.25 -27.36 13.58
N TYR A 10 33.08 -28.33 14.47
CA TYR A 10 32.05 -28.28 15.51
C TYR A 10 32.37 -27.17 16.51
N ASP A 11 33.60 -27.10 17.00
CA ASP A 11 34.03 -26.05 17.95
C ASP A 11 33.86 -24.64 17.38
N LYS A 12 34.12 -24.46 16.07
CA LYS A 12 33.94 -23.17 15.40
C LYS A 12 32.48 -22.75 15.33
N LEU A 13 31.60 -23.68 14.99
CA LEU A 13 30.17 -23.42 14.92
C LEU A 13 29.60 -23.14 16.31
N ASP A 14 29.99 -23.93 17.31
CA ASP A 14 29.52 -23.77 18.69
C ASP A 14 29.93 -22.40 19.26
N ASN A 15 31.21 -22.02 19.12
CA ASN A 15 31.69 -20.71 19.54
C ASN A 15 30.96 -19.56 18.82
N GLN A 16 30.70 -19.70 17.51
CA GLN A 16 29.99 -18.67 16.75
C GLN A 16 28.54 -18.53 17.20
N PHE A 17 27.85 -19.65 17.43
CA PHE A 17 26.47 -19.65 17.91
C PHE A 17 26.37 -19.16 19.35
N ALA A 18 27.27 -19.59 20.24
CA ALA A 18 27.36 -19.11 21.61
C ALA A 18 27.55 -17.59 21.67
N ARG A 19 28.51 -17.04 20.89
CA ARG A 19 28.70 -15.59 20.78
C ARG A 19 27.47 -14.88 20.25
N HIS A 20 26.84 -15.44 19.20
CA HIS A 20 25.65 -14.83 18.61
C HIS A 20 24.46 -14.82 19.58
N ASN A 21 24.26 -15.91 20.34
CA ASN A 21 23.23 -16.02 21.35
C ASN A 21 23.49 -15.07 22.53
N TRP A 22 24.74 -14.99 23.00
CA TRP A 22 25.12 -14.02 24.02
C TRP A 22 24.85 -12.57 23.58
N HIS A 23 25.19 -12.22 22.33
CA HIS A 23 24.85 -10.91 21.79
C HIS A 23 23.34 -10.68 21.68
N LYS A 24 22.55 -11.69 21.29
CA LYS A 24 21.09 -11.57 21.30
C LYS A 24 20.59 -11.25 22.71
N VAL A 25 20.96 -12.04 23.70
CA VAL A 25 20.51 -11.87 25.09
C VAL A 25 20.92 -10.51 25.66
N THR A 26 22.19 -10.13 25.50
CA THR A 26 22.72 -8.87 26.06
C THR A 26 22.24 -7.62 25.31
N ARG A 27 21.96 -7.71 24.01
CA ARG A 27 21.59 -6.54 23.18
C ARG A 27 20.10 -6.44 22.91
N LEU A 28 19.30 -7.46 23.25
CA LEU A 28 17.85 -7.45 23.01
C LEU A 28 17.20 -6.27 23.70
N GLY A 29 17.51 -6.02 24.98
CA GLY A 29 16.93 -4.90 25.74
C GLY A 29 17.20 -3.55 25.08
N ALA A 30 18.45 -3.25 24.75
CA ALA A 30 18.82 -2.01 24.05
C ALA A 30 18.18 -1.92 22.65
N GLY A 31 18.05 -3.04 21.96
CA GLY A 31 17.37 -3.11 20.65
C GLY A 31 15.88 -2.82 20.74
N LEU A 32 15.19 -3.39 21.74
CA LEU A 32 13.77 -3.15 22.01
C LEU A 32 13.54 -1.70 22.45
N TYR A 33 14.40 -1.15 23.31
CA TYR A 33 14.32 0.25 23.74
C TYR A 33 14.39 1.22 22.55
N ARG A 34 15.36 1.04 21.64
CA ARG A 34 15.44 1.89 20.43
C ARG A 34 14.24 1.72 19.50
N LYS A 35 13.64 0.53 19.45
CA LYS A 35 12.41 0.30 18.69
C LYS A 35 11.23 1.02 19.33
N LEU A 36 11.14 1.01 20.66
CA LEU A 36 10.12 1.72 21.42
C LEU A 36 10.23 3.23 21.19
N GLU A 37 11.41 3.81 21.35
CA GLU A 37 11.66 5.25 21.10
C GLU A 37 11.24 5.67 19.68
N ARG A 38 11.56 4.84 18.67
CA ARG A 38 11.11 5.08 17.29
C ARG A 38 9.61 4.95 17.13
N ALA A 39 8.99 4.00 17.82
CA ALA A 39 7.53 3.81 17.78
C ALA A 39 6.82 5.00 18.44
N GLU A 40 7.35 5.52 19.54
CA GLU A 40 6.85 6.72 20.23
C GLU A 40 6.92 7.94 19.32
N MET A 41 8.07 8.22 18.70
CA MET A 41 8.20 9.34 17.74
C MET A 41 7.22 9.22 16.57
N LYS A 42 7.02 8.00 16.05
CA LYS A 42 6.03 7.76 14.99
C LYS A 42 4.61 7.97 15.48
N CYS A 43 4.27 7.48 16.68
CA CYS A 43 2.96 7.65 17.29
C CYS A 43 2.63 9.14 17.46
N MET A 44 3.55 9.92 18.03
CA MET A 44 3.43 11.37 18.18
C MET A 44 3.16 12.10 16.87
N LYS A 45 3.71 11.60 15.75
CA LYS A 45 3.48 12.18 14.41
C LYS A 45 2.16 11.73 13.80
N HIS A 46 1.83 10.44 13.89
CA HIS A 46 0.73 9.84 13.14
C HIS A 46 -0.61 9.94 13.85
N VAL A 47 -0.65 9.93 15.19
CA VAL A 47 -1.91 10.03 15.95
C VAL A 47 -2.63 11.36 15.67
N PRO A 48 -1.98 12.54 15.78
CA PRO A 48 -2.66 13.80 15.50
C PRO A 48 -3.10 13.92 14.04
N ALA A 49 -2.30 13.39 13.10
CA ALA A 49 -2.65 13.39 11.69
C ALA A 49 -3.87 12.50 11.40
N HIS A 50 -3.94 11.35 12.05
CA HIS A 50 -5.08 10.44 11.97
C HIS A 50 -6.34 11.10 12.55
N GLU A 51 -6.27 11.66 13.75
CA GLU A 51 -7.41 12.35 14.39
C GLU A 51 -7.91 13.53 13.55
N ALA A 52 -7.00 14.36 13.03
CA ALA A 52 -7.35 15.46 12.16
C ALA A 52 -8.01 14.99 10.85
N PHE A 53 -7.53 13.90 10.26
CA PHE A 53 -8.15 13.32 9.08
C PHE A 53 -9.55 12.76 9.38
N THR A 54 -9.69 12.01 10.48
CA THR A 54 -10.97 11.46 10.92
C THR A 54 -12.01 12.56 11.19
N ALA A 55 -11.60 13.70 11.75
CA ALA A 55 -12.50 14.81 12.03
C ALA A 55 -13.06 15.52 10.77
N ILE A 56 -12.40 15.39 9.63
CA ILE A 56 -12.81 16.03 8.36
C ILE A 56 -13.69 15.10 7.52
N LEU A 57 -13.83 13.81 7.91
CA LEU A 57 -14.61 12.85 7.15
C LEU A 57 -16.11 13.25 7.11
N PRO A 58 -16.76 13.14 5.94
CA PRO A 58 -18.17 13.53 5.78
C PRO A 58 -19.16 12.57 6.46
N ASP A 59 -18.75 11.33 6.74
CA ASP A 59 -19.56 10.31 7.41
C ASP A 59 -18.83 9.82 8.66
N GLU A 60 -19.45 10.02 9.83
CA GLU A 60 -18.92 9.58 11.13
C GLU A 60 -18.81 8.05 11.24
N ASN A 61 -19.63 7.30 10.49
CA ASN A 61 -19.61 5.84 10.53
C ASN A 61 -18.42 5.24 9.77
N LEU A 62 -17.88 5.95 8.78
CA LEU A 62 -16.82 5.45 7.92
C LEU A 62 -15.56 5.10 8.72
N ALA A 63 -15.19 5.93 9.69
CA ALA A 63 -14.03 5.70 10.56
C ALA A 63 -14.21 4.44 11.44
N SER A 64 -15.42 4.25 11.99
CA SER A 64 -15.75 3.09 12.81
C SER A 64 -15.77 1.79 11.98
N MET A 65 -16.35 1.83 10.78
CA MET A 65 -16.37 0.70 9.86
C MET A 65 -14.96 0.28 9.45
N TRP A 66 -14.14 1.24 9.00
CA TRP A 66 -12.77 0.99 8.60
C TRP A 66 -11.92 0.42 9.74
N THR A 67 -12.06 1.00 10.95
CA THR A 67 -11.35 0.51 12.15
C THR A 67 -11.73 -0.94 12.47
N LYS A 68 -13.01 -1.30 12.28
CA LYS A 68 -13.48 -2.67 12.49
C LYS A 68 -12.88 -3.61 11.44
N GLU A 69 -12.93 -3.25 10.17
CA GLU A 69 -12.39 -4.05 9.07
C GLU A 69 -10.89 -4.33 9.23
N VAL A 70 -10.12 -3.30 9.61
CA VAL A 70 -8.68 -3.44 9.90
C VAL A 70 -8.44 -4.38 11.09
N LYS A 71 -9.19 -4.23 12.19
CA LYS A 71 -9.04 -5.10 13.37
C LYS A 71 -9.40 -6.55 13.08
N ASP A 72 -10.46 -6.78 12.32
CA ASP A 72 -10.91 -8.11 11.93
C ASP A 72 -9.84 -8.78 11.06
N TRP A 73 -9.24 -8.04 10.12
CA TRP A 73 -8.13 -8.52 9.29
C TRP A 73 -6.83 -8.77 10.08
N GLU A 74 -6.48 -7.90 11.03
CA GLU A 74 -5.30 -8.10 11.90
C GLU A 74 -5.45 -9.35 12.78
N CYS A 75 -6.68 -9.71 13.17
CA CYS A 75 -6.97 -10.93 13.91
C CYS A 75 -6.97 -12.18 13.01
N ASN A 76 -7.44 -12.06 11.76
CA ASN A 76 -7.47 -13.15 10.79
C ASN A 76 -6.97 -12.71 9.40
N PRO A 77 -5.72 -13.03 9.03
CA PRO A 77 -5.13 -12.64 7.74
C PRO A 77 -5.68 -13.41 6.53
N GLU A 78 -6.58 -14.38 6.72
CA GLU A 78 -7.30 -15.04 5.61
C GLU A 78 -8.43 -14.16 5.04
N LEU A 79 -8.84 -13.12 5.77
CA LEU A 79 -9.83 -12.16 5.29
C LEU A 79 -9.26 -11.27 4.17
N PRO A 80 -10.13 -10.72 3.30
CA PRO A 80 -9.73 -9.74 2.30
C PRO A 80 -8.94 -8.59 2.95
N THR A 81 -7.84 -8.19 2.33
CA THR A 81 -7.00 -7.12 2.85
C THR A 81 -7.72 -5.78 2.66
N PRO A 82 -8.00 -5.01 3.74
CA PRO A 82 -8.70 -3.73 3.62
C PRO A 82 -7.89 -2.71 2.81
N TYR A 83 -6.57 -2.86 2.81
CA TYR A 83 -5.63 -1.99 2.07
C TYR A 83 -5.58 -2.27 0.56
N TYR A 84 -6.28 -3.31 0.08
CA TYR A 84 -6.30 -3.66 -1.33
C TYR A 84 -7.71 -3.57 -1.88
N VAL A 85 -7.96 -2.54 -2.69
CA VAL A 85 -9.16 -2.45 -3.51
C VAL A 85 -8.81 -3.07 -4.86
N ALA A 86 -9.46 -4.18 -5.19
CA ALA A 86 -9.37 -4.76 -6.53
C ALA A 86 -10.11 -3.83 -7.49
N ASP A 87 -9.41 -2.86 -8.04
CA ASP A 87 -9.99 -1.92 -8.99
C ASP A 87 -10.21 -2.66 -10.32
N THR A 88 -11.46 -2.81 -10.73
CA THR A 88 -11.80 -3.25 -12.08
C THR A 88 -11.55 -2.08 -13.01
N HIS A 89 -10.28 -1.80 -13.32
CA HIS A 89 -9.99 -0.85 -14.38
C HIS A 89 -10.63 -1.38 -15.67
N ALA A 90 -11.56 -0.61 -16.22
CA ALA A 90 -11.97 -0.80 -17.61
C ALA A 90 -10.69 -0.72 -18.45
N SER A 91 -10.40 -1.78 -19.23
CA SER A 91 -9.24 -1.71 -20.12
C SER A 91 -9.38 -0.49 -21.03
N GLN A 92 -8.27 0.09 -21.46
CA GLN A 92 -8.28 1.24 -22.36
C GLN A 92 -9.18 1.00 -23.59
N ALA A 93 -9.27 -0.26 -24.06
CA ALA A 93 -10.17 -0.67 -25.12
C ALA A 93 -11.66 -0.60 -24.72
N ALA A 94 -12.02 -0.98 -23.50
CA ALA A 94 -13.38 -0.85 -22.98
C ALA A 94 -13.80 0.62 -22.82
N VAL A 95 -12.89 1.49 -22.37
CA VAL A 95 -13.12 2.94 -22.29
C VAL A 95 -13.25 3.55 -23.69
N ALA A 96 -12.40 3.14 -24.64
CA ALA A 96 -12.47 3.61 -26.03
C ALA A 96 -13.77 3.18 -26.72
N LEU A 97 -14.23 1.94 -26.49
CA LEU A 97 -15.51 1.45 -27.02
C LEU A 97 -16.70 2.24 -26.46
N ALA A 98 -16.73 2.50 -25.15
CA ALA A 98 -17.77 3.31 -24.53
C ALA A 98 -17.80 4.74 -25.14
N LEU A 99 -16.63 5.36 -25.31
CA LEU A 99 -16.52 6.69 -25.91
C LEU A 99 -16.92 6.71 -27.40
N GLN A 100 -16.63 5.64 -28.14
CA GLN A 100 -17.03 5.50 -29.53
C GLN A 100 -18.54 5.34 -29.67
N GLU A 101 -19.17 4.59 -28.76
CA GLU A 101 -20.62 4.42 -28.74
C GLU A 101 -21.34 5.72 -28.34
N ASP A 102 -20.81 6.46 -27.36
CA ASP A 102 -21.30 7.81 -27.01
C ASP A 102 -21.17 8.79 -28.18
N LYS A 103 -20.04 8.74 -28.92
CA LYS A 103 -19.85 9.56 -30.14
C LYS A 103 -20.86 9.20 -31.23
N ARG A 104 -21.19 7.91 -31.39
CA ARG A 104 -22.20 7.41 -32.34
C ARG A 104 -23.59 7.92 -31.98
N LEU A 105 -23.98 7.81 -30.71
CA LEU A 105 -25.27 8.30 -30.20
C LEU A 105 -25.37 9.83 -30.33
N ALA A 106 -24.32 10.57 -29.96
CA ALA A 106 -24.27 12.03 -30.11
C ALA A 106 -24.22 12.51 -31.57
N SER A 107 -23.88 11.64 -32.53
CA SER A 107 -23.93 11.96 -33.97
C SER A 107 -25.30 11.71 -34.60
N ALA A 108 -26.14 10.91 -33.94
CA ALA A 108 -27.53 10.68 -34.33
C ALA A 108 -28.44 11.83 -33.89
N GLU A 109 -28.09 12.56 -32.82
CA GLU A 109 -28.65 13.88 -32.52
C GLU A 109 -27.97 14.95 -33.37
N ILE A 110 -28.77 15.73 -34.08
CA ILE A 110 -28.37 16.73 -35.08
C ILE A 110 -27.28 17.67 -34.54
N LYS A 111 -26.03 17.52 -35.02
CA LYS A 111 -24.90 18.40 -34.67
C LYS A 111 -24.92 19.69 -35.48
N LYS A 112 -25.23 20.82 -34.82
CA LYS A 112 -24.69 22.13 -35.21
C LYS A 112 -23.19 22.12 -34.93
N ILE A 113 -22.40 22.40 -35.97
CA ILE A 113 -20.95 22.35 -35.95
C ILE A 113 -20.46 23.75 -35.58
N ASN A 114 -19.88 23.90 -34.39
CA ASN A 114 -19.09 25.07 -34.04
C ASN A 114 -17.84 24.69 -33.24
N ASN A 115 -16.80 25.45 -33.57
CA ASN A 115 -15.36 25.23 -33.41
C ASN A 115 -14.90 24.82 -32.00
N THR A 116 -13.90 23.92 -31.98
CA THR A 116 -13.00 23.61 -30.86
C THR A 116 -13.66 23.07 -29.59
N MET A 117 -14.17 21.83 -29.66
CA MET A 117 -14.70 21.13 -28.50
C MET A 117 -13.54 20.55 -27.66
N PRO A 118 -13.51 20.74 -26.32
CA PRO A 118 -12.46 20.20 -25.42
C PRO A 118 -12.22 18.70 -25.54
N SER A 119 -13.24 17.94 -25.97
CA SER A 119 -13.15 16.50 -26.22
C SER A 119 -12.12 16.13 -27.28
N VAL A 120 -11.91 16.98 -28.29
CA VAL A 120 -10.89 16.76 -29.33
C VAL A 120 -9.48 16.94 -28.75
N CYS A 121 -9.30 17.93 -27.86
CA CYS A 121 -8.02 18.16 -27.19
C CYS A 121 -7.66 17.02 -26.22
N ILE A 122 -8.64 16.50 -25.47
CA ILE A 122 -8.43 15.34 -24.60
C ILE A 122 -8.14 14.07 -25.41
N SER A 123 -8.86 13.87 -26.52
CA SER A 123 -8.61 12.71 -27.41
C SER A 123 -7.19 12.74 -27.99
N LEU A 124 -6.73 13.91 -28.45
CA LEU A 124 -5.38 14.07 -29.01
C LEU A 124 -4.29 13.93 -27.94
N GLY A 125 -4.52 14.43 -26.72
CA GLY A 125 -3.58 14.26 -25.60
C GLY A 125 -3.38 12.79 -25.23
N LEU A 126 -4.43 11.98 -25.29
CA LEU A 126 -4.39 10.53 -25.06
C LEU A 126 -3.73 9.73 -26.19
N GLU A 127 -3.65 10.25 -27.41
CA GLU A 127 -2.98 9.59 -28.55
C GLU A 127 -1.46 9.80 -28.55
N ILE A 128 -0.97 10.78 -27.79
CA ILE A 128 0.45 11.20 -27.78
C ILE A 128 1.23 10.58 -26.60
N GLU A 129 0.56 10.12 -25.54
CA GLU A 129 1.16 9.34 -24.43
C GLU A 129 1.23 7.84 -24.73
#